data_AF-A0A7X6AS10-F1
#
_entry.id   AF-A0A7X6AS10-F1
#
_cell.length_a   1.000
_cell.length_b   1.000
_cell.length_c   1.000
_cell.angle_alpha   90.00
_cell.angle_beta   90.00
_cell.angle_gamma   90.00
#
_symmetry.space_group_name_H-M   'P 1'
#
loop_
_entity.id
_entity.type
_entity.pdbx_description
1 polymer ?
#
loop_
_entity_poly.entity_id
_entity_poly.type
_entity_poly.pdbx_seq_one_letter_code
_entity_poly.pdbx_strand_id
1 'polypeptide(L)' 'DNDVHGTDYCIGFSTAVTRGVQFIHNLRTSTGSHERIAVVELFGRYSGETSLITAYLAGVDRAVIS' A
#
# COMPACT_ATOMS: atom_id res chain seq x y z
N ASP A 1 -4.85 -8.00 -3.17
CA ASP A 1 -5.05 -7.70 -4.60
C ASP A 1 -6.50 -7.41 -4.91
N ASN A 2 -7.45 -8.05 -4.21
CA ASN A 2 -8.89 -7.80 -4.41
C ASN A 2 -9.34 -7.96 -5.88
N ASP A 3 -8.83 -8.99 -6.54
CA ASP A 3 -8.91 -9.19 -7.98
C ASP A 3 -9.88 -10.31 -8.38
N VAL A 4 -10.77 -10.74 -7.47
CA VAL A 4 -11.80 -11.74 -7.75
C VAL A 4 -13.07 -11.05 -8.25
N HIS A 5 -13.42 -11.32 -9.52
CA HIS A 5 -14.64 -10.79 -10.12
C HIS A 5 -15.90 -11.27 -9.39
N GLY A 6 -16.85 -10.36 -9.16
CA GLY A 6 -18.10 -10.64 -8.48
C GLY A 6 -18.01 -10.59 -6.95
N THR A 7 -16.86 -10.20 -6.39
CA THR A 7 -16.72 -9.89 -4.96
C THR A 7 -16.20 -8.48 -4.79
N ASP A 8 -16.85 -7.69 -3.92
CA ASP A 8 -16.36 -6.36 -3.55
C ASP A 8 -15.11 -6.43 -2.67
N TYR A 9 -14.89 -7.56 -1.99
CA TYR A 9 -13.85 -7.72 -1.00
C TYR A 9 -13.33 -9.16 -0.90
N CYS A 10 -12.04 -9.33 -1.17
CA CYS A 10 -11.34 -10.59 -1.08
C CYS A 10 -10.81 -10.83 0.33
N ILE A 11 -10.93 -12.07 0.80
CA ILE A 11 -10.35 -12.51 2.07
C ILE A 11 -8.83 -12.26 2.04
N GLY A 12 -8.32 -11.64 3.11
CA GLY A 12 -6.91 -11.28 3.23
C GLY A 12 -6.55 -9.90 2.68
N PHE A 13 -7.47 -9.20 1.99
CA PHE A 13 -7.21 -7.85 1.48
C PHE A 13 -6.91 -6.84 2.60
N SER A 14 -7.74 -6.75 3.63
CA SER A 14 -7.48 -5.85 4.78
C SER A 14 -6.19 -6.19 5.51
N THR A 15 -5.86 -7.48 5.64
CA THR A 15 -4.61 -7.90 6.27
C THR A 15 -3.41 -7.40 5.46
N ALA A 16 -3.44 -7.54 4.13
CA ALA A 16 -2.39 -7.03 3.26
C ALA A 16 -2.25 -5.50 3.37
N VAL A 17 -3.36 -4.77 3.29
CA VAL A 17 -3.40 -3.31 3.45
C VAL A 17 -2.85 -2.88 4.81
N THR A 18 -3.32 -3.48 5.90
CA THR A 18 -2.90 -3.13 7.26
C THR A 18 -1.40 -3.33 7.44
N ARG A 19 -0.84 -4.44 6.91
CA ARG A 19 0.61 -4.68 6.96
C ARG A 19 1.40 -3.70 6.11
N GLY A 20 0.90 -3.33 4.93
CA GLY A 20 1.51 -2.32 4.07
C GLY A 20 1.56 -0.95 4.75
N VAL A 21 0.46 -0.51 5.35
CA VAL A 21 0.37 0.76 6.10
C VAL A 21 1.36 0.77 7.27
N GLN A 22 1.39 -0.30 8.07
CA GLN A 22 2.31 -0.40 9.19
C GLN A 22 3.78 -0.37 8.74
N PHE A 23 4.11 -1.05 7.65
CA PHE A 23 5.46 -1.04 7.07
C PHE A 23 5.88 0.38 6.65
N ILE A 24 5.01 1.10 5.94
CA ILE A 24 5.28 2.48 5.51
C ILE A 24 5.49 3.41 6.71
N HIS A 25 4.66 3.30 7.74
CA HIS A 25 4.82 4.10 8.96
C HIS A 25 6.14 3.82 9.68
N ASN A 26 6.56 2.55 9.76
CA ASN A 26 7.83 2.19 10.38
C ASN A 26 9.03 2.73 9.58
N LEU A 27 8.94 2.77 8.25
CA LEU A 27 10.01 3.28 7.38
C LEU A 27 10.13 4.81 7.45
N ARG A 28 9.01 5.51 7.69
CA ARG A 28 8.91 6.98 7.62
C ARG A 28 9.91 7.69 8.51
N THR A 29 10.20 7.17 9.70
CA THR A 29 11.15 7.78 10.65
C THR A 29 12.58 7.80 10.10
N SER A 30 13.05 6.66 9.59
CA SER A 30 14.39 6.50 9.01
C SER A 30 14.56 7.23 7.67
N THR A 31 13.48 7.31 6.88
CA THR A 31 13.49 8.04 5.61
C THR A 31 13.48 9.55 5.85
N GLY A 32 12.65 10.03 6.78
CA GLY A 32 12.53 11.44 7.12
C GLY A 32 13.77 12.03 7.80
N SER A 33 14.51 11.24 8.60
CA SER A 33 15.72 11.72 9.30
C SER A 33 16.88 12.09 8.36
N HIS A 34 16.88 11.59 7.12
CA HIS A 34 17.91 11.85 6.12
C HIS A 34 17.35 12.51 4.86
N GLU A 35 16.14 13.07 4.92
CA GLU A 35 15.47 13.71 3.77
C GLU A 35 15.45 12.83 2.51
N ARG A 36 15.25 11.52 2.70
CA ARG A 36 15.25 10.55 1.60
C ARG A 36 13.87 10.42 0.97
N ILE A 37 13.85 9.99 -0.28
CA ILE A 37 12.63 9.53 -0.95
C ILE A 37 12.58 8.00 -0.80
N ALA A 38 11.48 7.48 -0.28
CA ALA A 38 11.22 6.04 -0.25
C ALA A 38 10.24 5.67 -1.36
N VAL A 39 10.60 4.65 -2.14
CA VAL A 39 9.70 3.99 -3.09
C VAL A 39 9.36 2.62 -2.50
N VAL A 40 8.07 2.36 -2.31
CA VAL A 40 7.57 1.12 -1.70
C VAL A 40 6.74 0.38 -2.73
N GLU A 41 7.19 -0.82 -3.11
CA GLU A 41 6.46 -1.73 -3.98
C GLU A 41 5.52 -2.61 -3.13
N LEU A 42 4.26 -2.72 -3.55
CA LEU A 42 3.23 -3.50 -2.88
C LEU A 42 2.73 -4.61 -3.81
N PHE A 43 2.21 -5.68 -3.21
CA PHE A 43 1.49 -6.73 -3.93
C PHE A 43 0.19 -6.17 -4.53
N GLY A 44 -0.21 -6.72 -5.68
CA GLY A 44 -1.34 -6.20 -6.46
C GLY A 44 -1.55 -6.97 -7.75
N ARG A 45 -0.49 -7.59 -8.28
CA ARG A 45 -0.48 -8.33 -9.55
C ARG A 45 -1.02 -7.48 -10.71
N TYR A 46 -2.31 -7.61 -11.04
CA TYR A 46 -3.00 -6.86 -12.10
C TYR A 46 -4.07 -5.92 -11.54
N SER A 47 -4.12 -5.72 -10.23
CA SER A 47 -5.02 -4.82 -9.52
C SER A 47 -4.24 -3.78 -8.73
N GLY A 48 -4.52 -2.51 -8.98
CA GLY A 48 -3.97 -1.37 -8.24
C GLY A 48 -4.62 -1.12 -6.89
N GLU A 49 -5.65 -1.87 -6.50
CA GLU A 49 -6.48 -1.53 -5.33
C GLU A 49 -5.70 -1.61 -4.01
N THR A 50 -4.83 -2.62 -3.85
CA THR A 50 -3.94 -2.71 -2.67
C THR A 50 -3.05 -1.47 -2.57
N SER A 51 -2.48 -1.01 -3.69
CA SER A 51 -1.61 0.17 -3.74
C SER A 51 -2.38 1.44 -3.40
N LEU A 52 -3.55 1.62 -4.02
CA LEU A 52 -4.41 2.79 -3.81
C LEU A 52 -4.82 2.95 -2.35
N ILE A 53 -5.41 1.90 -1.76
CA ILE A 53 -5.93 1.95 -0.39
C ILE A 53 -4.80 2.08 0.63
N THR A 54 -3.70 1.35 0.43
CA THR A 54 -2.53 1.43 1.33
C THR A 54 -1.91 2.83 1.31
N ALA A 55 -1.73 3.42 0.12
CA ALA A 55 -1.16 4.76 -0.02
C ALA A 55 -2.04 5.84 0.62
N TYR A 56 -3.36 5.74 0.43
CA TYR A 56 -4.33 6.65 1.06
C TYR A 56 -4.26 6.59 2.58
N LEU A 57 -4.32 5.38 3.16
CA LEU A 57 -4.30 5.19 4.61
C LEU A 57 -2.95 5.54 5.25
N ALA A 58 -1.83 5.30 4.56
CA ALA A 58 -0.50 5.60 5.05
C ALA A 58 -0.08 7.07 4.83
N GLY A 59 -0.91 7.88 4.16
CA GLY A 59 -0.65 9.29 3.88
C GLY A 59 0.60 9.49 3.01
N VAL A 60 0.72 8.72 1.93
CA VAL A 60 1.85 8.78 0.99
C VAL A 60 1.64 9.93 -0.01
N ASP A 61 2.70 10.63 -0.37
CA ASP A 61 2.65 11.81 -1.27
C ASP A 61 2.20 11.47 -2.70
N ARG A 62 2.57 10.29 -3.21
CA ARG A 62 2.19 9.81 -4.54
C ARG A 62 1.93 8.31 -4.54
N ALA A 63 0.85 7.92 -5.20
CA ALA A 63 0.54 6.52 -5.49
C ALA A 63 0.67 6.28 -7.00
N VAL A 64 1.26 5.14 -7.36
CA VAL A 64 1.25 4.62 -8.73
C VAL A 64 0.40 3.37 -8.72
N ILE A 65 -0.58 3.33 -9.62
CA ILE A 65 -1.52 2.23 -9.78
C ILE A 65 -1.48 1.78 -11.24
N SER A 66 -1.58 0.47 -11.46
CA SER A 66 -1.73 -0.17 -12.77
C SER A 66 -3.19 -0.29 -13.17
#